data_AF-A0A8H5RI63-F1
#
_entry.id   AF-A0A8H5RI63-F1
#
_cell.length_a   1.000
_cell.length_b   1.000
_cell.length_c   1.000
_cell.angle_alpha   90.00
_cell.angle_beta   90.00
_cell.angle_gamma   90.00
#
_symmetry.space_group_name_H-M   'P 1'
#
loop_
_entity.id
_entity.type
_entity.pdbx_description
1 polymer ?
#
loop_
_entity_poly.entity_id
_entity_poly.type
_entity_poly.pdbx_seq_one_letter_code
_entity_poly.pdbx_strand_id
1 'polypeptide(L)'
;MLLKILVSITAAVAVTASAIDKPVGAAGCYWSGTAPYCDGECDPGWSERGRSQCGDGSCCWTGSKALCCEDEDYAKKLVKQQDKPIGAASCRWEGTAPYCEGECESGWSERGRSQCGDGSCCWTGSKALCCEDDDLAQDL
;
A
#
# COMPACT_ATOMS: atom_id res chain seq x y z
N MET A 1 34.43 -8.37 62.57
CA MET A 1 33.64 -9.15 61.59
C MET A 1 32.88 -8.17 60.72
N LEU A 2 33.25 -8.10 59.44
CA LEU A 2 32.57 -7.31 58.41
C LEU A 2 31.16 -7.86 58.17
N LEU A 3 30.13 -7.00 58.15
CA LEU A 3 28.91 -7.29 57.40
C LEU A 3 28.62 -6.11 56.47
N LYS A 4 28.57 -6.44 55.18
CA LYS A 4 28.66 -5.55 54.03
C LYS A 4 27.31 -4.84 53.79
N ILE A 5 27.33 -3.52 53.71
CA ILE A 5 26.22 -2.69 53.21
C ILE A 5 26.24 -2.75 51.69
N LEU A 6 25.43 -3.60 51.06
CA LEU A 6 25.10 -3.51 49.64
C LEU A 6 23.79 -4.27 49.35
N VAL A 7 22.65 -3.57 49.34
CA VAL A 7 21.51 -3.98 48.49
C VAL A 7 21.01 -2.72 47.79
N SER A 8 21.72 -2.37 46.74
CA SER A 8 21.23 -1.53 45.66
C SER A 8 20.26 -2.39 44.84
N ILE A 9 18.96 -2.09 44.89
CA ILE A 9 18.06 -2.52 43.81
C ILE A 9 17.28 -1.28 43.39
N THR A 10 17.78 -0.75 42.28
CA THR A 10 17.23 0.33 41.47
C THR A 10 15.73 0.16 41.26
N ALA A 11 15.02 1.27 41.36
CA ALA A 11 13.60 1.40 41.05
C ALA A 11 13.23 0.64 39.77
N ALA A 12 12.27 -0.28 39.88
CA ALA A 12 11.64 -0.88 38.72
C ALA A 12 10.87 0.22 37.98
N VAL A 13 11.42 0.66 36.85
CA VAL A 13 10.70 1.49 35.89
C VAL A 13 9.57 0.64 35.34
N ALA A 14 8.33 0.97 35.72
CA ALA A 14 7.16 0.37 35.11
C ALA A 14 7.06 0.87 33.68
N VAL A 15 7.54 0.06 32.73
CA VAL A 15 7.30 0.27 31.31
C VAL A 15 5.81 0.03 31.09
N THR A 16 5.06 1.09 30.87
CA THR A 16 3.69 0.98 30.37
C THR A 16 3.77 0.43 28.96
N ALA A 17 3.56 -0.87 28.81
CA ALA A 17 3.37 -1.50 27.52
C ALA A 17 2.07 -0.94 26.91
N SER A 18 2.22 0.03 26.01
CA SER A 18 1.16 0.39 25.08
C SER A 18 0.99 -0.77 24.11
N ALA A 19 -0.07 -1.56 24.31
CA ALA A 19 -0.47 -2.63 23.40
C ALA A 19 -0.83 -2.05 22.03
N ILE A 20 0.13 -2.09 21.11
CA ILE A 20 -0.14 -2.10 19.68
C ILE A 20 0.51 -3.37 19.11
N ASP A 21 0.20 -4.51 19.71
CA ASP A 21 0.55 -5.79 19.13
C ASP A 21 -0.55 -6.18 18.15
N LYS A 22 -0.49 -5.61 16.95
CA LYS A 22 -1.05 -6.31 15.79
C LYS A 22 -0.09 -7.45 15.48
N PRO A 23 -0.47 -8.73 15.68
CA PRO A 23 0.41 -9.82 15.30
C PRO A 23 0.64 -9.72 13.79
N VAL A 24 1.90 -9.64 13.40
CA VAL A 24 2.35 -9.62 12.02
C VAL A 24 2.09 -11.00 11.41
N GLY A 25 0.85 -11.22 10.97
CA GLY A 25 0.60 -12.07 9.81
C GLY A 25 1.16 -11.36 8.59
N ALA A 26 1.65 -12.12 7.60
CA ALA A 26 2.09 -11.58 6.32
C ALA A 26 1.14 -10.46 5.87
N ALA A 27 1.69 -9.30 5.49
CA ALA A 27 0.94 -8.06 5.31
C ALA A 27 -0.47 -8.31 4.70
N GLY A 28 -1.50 -8.12 5.52
CA GLY A 28 -2.90 -8.41 5.16
C GLY A 28 -3.50 -9.69 5.74
N CYS A 29 -2.95 -10.31 6.80
CA CYS A 29 -3.57 -11.47 7.47
C CYS A 29 -3.69 -11.32 9.00
N TYR A 30 -4.74 -11.91 9.59
CA TYR A 30 -4.94 -12.04 11.03
C TYR A 30 -5.52 -13.41 11.41
N TRP A 31 -5.34 -13.83 12.67
CA TRP A 31 -5.98 -15.04 13.21
C TRP A 31 -7.29 -14.68 13.93
N SER A 32 -8.39 -15.31 13.54
CA SER A 32 -9.71 -15.16 14.14
C SER A 32 -10.05 -16.32 15.09
N GLY A 33 -10.76 -16.02 16.17
CA GLY A 33 -11.17 -16.95 17.23
C GLY A 33 -10.32 -16.81 18.51
N THR A 34 -10.96 -16.81 19.68
CA THR A 34 -10.31 -16.55 20.97
C THR A 34 -10.21 -17.82 21.82
N ALA A 35 -9.03 -18.09 22.39
CA ALA A 35 -8.85 -19.22 23.30
C ALA A 35 -9.61 -18.97 24.63
N PRO A 36 -10.06 -20.00 25.36
CA PRO A 36 -9.80 -21.43 25.14
C PRO A 36 -10.81 -22.15 24.22
N TYR A 37 -11.95 -21.56 23.88
CA TYR A 37 -12.95 -22.18 23.01
C TYR A 37 -12.97 -21.43 21.68
N CYS A 38 -12.43 -22.01 20.60
CA CYS A 38 -12.25 -21.26 19.37
C CYS A 38 -13.21 -21.70 18.27
N ASP A 39 -13.94 -20.73 17.75
CA ASP A 39 -14.78 -20.85 16.55
C ASP A 39 -14.37 -19.74 15.58
N GLY A 40 -13.16 -19.87 15.04
CA GLY A 40 -12.59 -18.85 14.18
C GLY A 40 -13.32 -18.76 12.84
N GLU A 41 -13.77 -17.56 12.50
CA GLU A 41 -14.44 -17.22 11.25
C GLU A 41 -13.88 -15.91 10.68
N CYS A 42 -13.86 -15.79 9.36
CA CYS A 42 -13.39 -14.59 8.68
C CYS A 42 -14.53 -13.62 8.42
N ASP A 43 -14.25 -12.33 8.62
CA ASP A 43 -15.19 -11.26 8.30
C ASP A 43 -15.43 -11.17 6.77
N PRO A 44 -16.56 -10.58 6.33
CA PRO A 44 -16.79 -10.31 4.91
C PRO A 44 -15.64 -9.50 4.29
N GLY A 45 -15.17 -9.95 3.12
CA GLY A 45 -14.01 -9.36 2.42
C GLY A 45 -12.66 -9.97 2.81
N TRP A 46 -12.66 -10.96 3.73
CA TRP A 46 -11.51 -11.76 4.09
C TRP A 46 -11.74 -13.22 3.73
N SER A 47 -10.69 -13.89 3.26
CA SER A 47 -10.73 -15.32 2.96
C SER A 47 -9.92 -16.12 3.96
N GLU A 48 -10.48 -17.26 4.37
CA GLU A 48 -9.76 -18.23 5.18
C GLU A 48 -8.66 -18.91 4.36
N ARG A 49 -7.42 -18.80 4.82
CA ARG A 49 -6.23 -19.42 4.19
C ARG A 49 -5.69 -20.59 4.98
N GLY A 50 -6.18 -20.82 6.20
CA GLY A 50 -5.78 -21.95 7.02
C GLY A 50 -6.44 -21.95 8.37
N ARG A 51 -6.20 -23.03 9.12
CA ARG A 51 -6.67 -23.17 10.50
C ARG A 51 -5.55 -23.66 11.41
N SER A 52 -5.59 -23.26 12.67
CA SER A 52 -4.63 -23.68 13.68
C SER A 52 -5.26 -23.69 15.06
N GLN A 53 -4.79 -24.60 15.92
CA GLN A 53 -5.18 -24.60 17.33
C GLN A 53 -4.55 -23.43 18.11
N CYS A 54 -3.40 -22.92 17.66
CA CYS A 54 -2.62 -21.92 18.39
C CYS A 54 -2.08 -20.82 17.47
N GLY A 55 -2.80 -20.47 16.41
CA GLY A 55 -2.31 -19.61 15.32
C GLY A 55 -1.77 -18.25 15.77
N ASP A 56 -2.32 -17.66 16.82
CA ASP A 56 -1.90 -16.40 17.44
C ASP A 56 -0.98 -16.59 18.67
N GLY A 57 -0.52 -17.81 18.93
CA GLY A 57 0.26 -18.17 20.12
C GLY A 57 -0.58 -18.62 21.33
N SER A 58 -1.90 -18.40 21.33
CA SER A 58 -2.81 -18.90 22.38
C SER A 58 -3.57 -20.13 21.90
N CYS A 59 -3.52 -21.23 22.67
CA CYS A 59 -4.10 -22.50 22.22
C CYS A 59 -5.56 -22.69 22.63
N CYS A 60 -6.37 -23.20 21.71
CA CYS A 60 -7.73 -23.64 21.98
C CYS A 60 -7.73 -25.02 22.64
N TRP A 61 -8.63 -25.23 23.60
CA TRP A 61 -8.96 -26.55 24.15
C TRP A 61 -9.89 -27.31 23.22
N THR A 62 -10.82 -26.59 22.58
CA THR A 62 -11.76 -27.13 21.60
C THR A 62 -11.96 -26.15 20.45
N GLY A 63 -12.24 -26.69 19.26
CA GLY A 63 -12.45 -25.90 18.05
C GLY A 63 -11.14 -25.52 17.35
N SER A 64 -11.09 -24.41 16.61
CA SER A 64 -9.87 -23.94 15.93
C SER A 64 -9.94 -22.45 15.57
N LYS A 65 -8.78 -21.82 15.38
CA LYS A 65 -8.67 -20.47 14.84
C LYS A 65 -8.59 -20.50 13.31
N ALA A 66 -9.13 -19.48 12.67
CA ALA A 66 -9.03 -19.27 11.22
C ALA A 66 -7.97 -18.22 10.91
N LEU A 67 -7.09 -18.49 9.94
CA LEU A 67 -6.19 -17.48 9.39
C LEU A 67 -6.94 -16.77 8.27
N CYS A 68 -7.33 -15.53 8.53
CA CYS A 68 -8.08 -14.68 7.62
C CYS A 68 -7.13 -13.72 6.94
N CYS A 69 -7.11 -13.73 5.62
CA CYS A 69 -6.30 -12.82 4.82
C CYS A 69 -7.18 -11.99 3.88
N GLU A 70 -6.78 -10.76 3.62
CA GLU A 70 -7.39 -9.95 2.57
C GLU A 70 -7.27 -10.71 1.24
N ASP A 71 -8.35 -10.71 0.47
CA ASP A 71 -8.29 -11.24 -0.88
C ASP A 71 -7.31 -10.40 -1.68
N GLU A 72 -6.29 -11.01 -2.29
CA GLU A 72 -5.34 -10.30 -3.14
C GLU A 72 -6.05 -9.52 -4.27
N ASP A 73 -7.20 -10.02 -4.73
CA ASP A 73 -8.05 -9.37 -5.72
C ASP A 73 -8.85 -8.18 -5.16
N TYR A 74 -9.06 -8.11 -3.84
CA TYR A 74 -9.67 -6.99 -3.15
C TYR A 74 -8.63 -5.94 -2.76
N ALA A 75 -7.45 -6.36 -2.27
CA ALA A 75 -6.30 -5.50 -2.04
C ALA A 75 -5.86 -4.79 -3.35
N LYS A 76 -5.81 -5.51 -4.47
CA LYS A 76 -5.56 -4.91 -5.80
C LYS A 76 -6.67 -3.95 -6.24
N LYS A 77 -7.93 -4.14 -5.84
CA LYS A 77 -9.02 -3.18 -6.14
C LYS A 77 -8.88 -1.89 -5.33
N LEU A 78 -8.37 -1.96 -4.10
CA LEU A 78 -8.06 -0.78 -3.29
C LEU A 78 -6.76 -0.09 -3.76
N VAL A 79 -5.76 -0.86 -4.23
CA VAL A 79 -4.47 -0.33 -4.72
C VAL A 79 -4.54 0.14 -6.18
N LYS A 80 -5.48 -0.34 -7.01
CA LYS A 80 -5.68 0.13 -8.40
C LYS A 80 -6.06 1.62 -8.51
N GLN A 81 -6.35 2.29 -7.39
CA GLN A 81 -6.52 3.73 -7.36
C GLN A 81 -5.19 4.50 -7.29
N GLN A 82 -4.07 3.79 -7.08
CA GLN A 82 -2.74 4.36 -6.84
C GLN A 82 -1.70 3.98 -7.91
N ASP A 83 -2.13 3.41 -9.05
CA ASP A 83 -1.30 3.34 -10.26
C ASP A 83 -1.48 4.57 -11.17
N LYS A 84 -2.36 5.52 -10.80
CA LYS A 84 -2.31 6.89 -11.35
C LYS A 84 -1.22 7.61 -10.56
N PRO A 85 -0.03 7.91 -11.14
CA PRO A 85 0.94 8.73 -10.45
C PRO A 85 0.27 10.04 -10.04
N ILE A 86 0.15 10.25 -8.74
CA ILE A 86 -0.35 11.49 -8.15
C ILE A 86 0.66 12.58 -8.51
N GLY A 87 0.29 13.42 -9.48
CA GLY A 87 1.15 14.47 -10.04
C GLY A 87 1.57 14.29 -11.50
N ALA A 88 1.14 13.21 -12.17
CA ALA A 88 1.10 13.24 -13.62
C ALA A 88 -0.23 13.85 -14.04
N ALA A 89 -0.21 15.13 -14.40
CA ALA A 89 -1.03 15.56 -15.52
C ALA A 89 -0.88 14.47 -16.58
N SER A 90 -1.97 13.86 -17.04
CA SER A 90 -1.82 12.75 -17.99
C SER A 90 -1.17 13.37 -19.22
N CYS A 91 0.12 13.07 -19.43
CA CYS A 91 0.94 13.72 -20.44
C CYS A 91 1.24 12.70 -21.52
N ARG A 92 1.07 13.07 -22.78
CA ARG A 92 1.36 12.22 -23.94
C ARG A 92 2.03 13.01 -25.04
N TRP A 93 2.89 12.35 -25.80
CA TRP A 93 3.53 12.94 -26.96
C TRP A 93 2.62 12.80 -28.18
N GLU A 94 2.32 13.92 -28.83
CA GLU A 94 1.52 14.01 -30.04
C GLU A 94 2.39 14.29 -31.28
N GLY A 95 1.94 13.75 -32.41
CA GLY A 95 2.64 13.80 -33.70
C GLY A 95 3.33 12.48 -34.05
N THR A 96 3.20 12.03 -35.31
CA THR A 96 3.68 10.72 -35.76
C THR A 96 4.94 10.84 -36.61
N ALA A 97 5.96 10.03 -36.31
CA ALA A 97 7.17 9.94 -37.13
C ALA A 97 6.86 9.33 -38.51
N PRO A 98 7.55 9.70 -39.60
CA PRO A 98 8.78 10.50 -39.63
C PRO A 98 8.60 12.02 -39.82
N TYR A 99 7.41 12.57 -40.02
CA TYR A 99 7.28 13.99 -40.41
C TYR A 99 6.78 14.94 -39.30
N CYS A 100 6.62 14.42 -38.08
CA CYS A 100 5.76 14.91 -36.99
C CYS A 100 5.36 16.40 -36.99
N GLU A 101 4.06 16.64 -37.06
CA GLU A 101 3.41 17.93 -36.81
C GLU A 101 2.60 17.81 -35.51
N GLY A 102 3.29 17.75 -34.37
CA GLY A 102 2.65 17.57 -33.07
C GLY A 102 1.82 18.79 -32.65
N GLU A 103 0.56 18.56 -32.31
CA GLU A 103 -0.38 19.56 -31.81
C GLU A 103 -1.24 18.94 -30.70
N CYS A 104 -1.57 19.73 -29.68
CA CYS A 104 -2.43 19.28 -28.60
C CYS A 104 -3.91 19.43 -28.95
N GLU A 105 -4.70 18.42 -28.57
CA GLU A 105 -6.15 18.46 -28.69
C GLU A 105 -6.76 19.51 -27.75
N SER A 106 -7.98 19.97 -28.03
CA SER A 106 -8.72 20.85 -27.13
C SER A 106 -8.82 20.26 -25.71
N GLY A 107 -8.49 21.06 -24.69
CA GLY A 107 -8.46 20.62 -23.29
C GLY A 107 -7.10 20.07 -22.84
N TRP A 108 -6.10 20.07 -23.72
CA TRP A 108 -4.73 19.71 -23.42
C TRP A 108 -3.79 20.89 -23.67
N SER A 109 -2.87 21.10 -22.75
CA SER A 109 -1.85 22.13 -22.86
C SER A 109 -0.50 21.56 -23.25
N GLU A 110 0.18 22.23 -24.18
CA GLU A 110 1.54 21.89 -24.55
C GLU A 110 2.52 22.27 -23.44
N ARG A 111 3.25 21.27 -22.92
CA ARG A 111 4.28 21.44 -21.89
C ARG A 111 5.70 21.31 -22.43
N GLY A 112 5.87 20.87 -23.67
CA GLY A 112 7.18 20.78 -24.31
C GLY A 112 7.13 20.30 -25.75
N ARG A 113 8.29 20.33 -26.42
CA ARG A 113 8.49 19.76 -27.76
C ARG A 113 9.76 18.95 -27.84
N SER A 114 9.76 17.90 -28.66
CA SER A 114 10.93 17.06 -28.90
C SER A 114 10.92 16.47 -30.30
N GLN A 115 12.10 16.23 -30.87
CA GLN A 115 12.23 15.49 -32.12
C GLN A 115 11.87 14.00 -31.96
N CYS A 116 11.97 13.45 -30.76
CA CYS A 116 11.85 12.01 -30.53
C CYS A 116 11.03 11.67 -29.28
N GLY A 117 10.15 12.55 -28.81
CA GLY A 117 9.58 12.52 -27.45
C GLY A 117 9.11 11.14 -26.92
N ASP A 118 8.57 10.28 -27.78
CA ASP A 118 8.08 8.93 -27.47
C ASP A 118 9.07 7.79 -27.83
N GLY A 119 10.31 8.12 -28.16
CA GLY A 119 11.34 7.21 -28.67
C GLY A 119 11.39 7.08 -30.20
N SER A 120 10.39 7.58 -30.93
CA SER A 120 10.38 7.59 -32.41
C SER A 120 10.72 8.98 -32.95
N CYS A 121 11.75 9.10 -33.77
CA CYS A 121 12.25 10.41 -34.20
C CYS A 121 11.62 10.91 -35.51
N CYS A 122 11.38 12.22 -35.57
CA CYS A 122 10.98 12.92 -36.78
C CYS A 122 12.22 13.28 -37.63
N TRP A 123 12.11 13.13 -38.95
CA TRP A 123 13.04 13.70 -39.95
C TRP A 123 12.81 15.19 -40.14
N THR A 124 11.55 15.61 -40.09
CA THR A 124 11.11 17.01 -40.15
C THR A 124 10.02 17.24 -39.11
N GLY A 125 9.83 18.49 -38.67
CA GLY A 125 8.81 18.83 -37.68
C GLY A 125 9.23 18.52 -36.24
N SER A 126 8.28 18.35 -35.32
CA SER A 126 8.51 17.98 -33.92
C SER A 126 7.25 17.40 -33.26
N LYS A 127 7.43 16.60 -32.22
CA LYS A 127 6.33 16.14 -31.35
C LYS A 127 6.04 17.17 -30.26
N ALA A 128 4.77 17.27 -29.86
CA ALA A 128 4.32 18.10 -28.74
C ALA A 128 4.02 17.22 -27.52
N LEU A 129 4.54 17.58 -26.35
CA LEU A 129 4.15 16.96 -25.09
C LEU A 129 2.89 17.66 -24.60
N CYS A 130 1.76 16.99 -24.73
CA CYS A 130 0.45 17.50 -24.37
C CYS A 130 0.05 16.91 -23.03
N CYS A 131 -0.38 17.75 -22.11
CA CYS A 131 -0.83 17.33 -20.79
C CYS A 131 -2.22 17.90 -20.52
N GLU A 132 -3.08 17.13 -19.86
CA GLU A 132 -4.31 17.68 -19.30
C GLU A 132 -3.95 18.77 -18.28
N ASP A 133 -4.61 19.91 -18.37
CA ASP A 133 -4.59 20.86 -17.28
C ASP A 133 -5.49 20.28 -16.19
N ASP A 134 -4.88 19.57 -15.24
CA ASP A 134 -5.50 19.31 -13.94
C ASP A 134 -5.56 20.66 -13.19
N ASP A 135 -6.37 21.59 -13.69
CA ASP A 135 -6.66 22.84 -12.99
C ASP A 135 -7.42 22.49 -11.71
N LEU A 136 -6.82 22.87 -10.57
CA LEU A 136 -7.42 23.00 -9.24
C LEU A 136 -7.40 21.76 -8.32
N ALA A 137 -6.22 21.23 -8.04
CA ALA A 137 -5.91 20.98 -6.63
C ALA A 137 -5.59 22.32 -5.95
N GLN A 138 -6.49 22.78 -5.08
CA GLN A 138 -6.30 23.79 -4.01
C GLN A 138 -6.63 25.27 -4.30
N ASP A 139 -7.87 25.61 -4.69
CA ASP A 139 -8.41 26.97 -4.46
C ASP A 139 -9.91 26.98 -4.11
N LEU A 140 -10.35 26.11 -3.20
CA LEU A 140 -11.58 26.27 -2.40
C LEU A 140 -11.39 25.74 -0.97
#